data_AF-A0A379PK87-F1
#
_entry.id   AF-A0A379PK87-F1
#
_cell.length_a   1.000
_cell.length_b   1.000
_cell.length_c   1.000
_cell.angle_alpha   90.00
_cell.angle_beta   90.00
_cell.angle_gamma   90.00
#
_symmetry.space_group_name_H-M   'P 1'
#
loop_
_entity.id
_entity.type
_entity.pdbx_description
1 polymer ?
#
loop_
_entity_poly.entity_id
_entity_poly.type
_entity_poly.pdbx_seq_one_letter_code
_entity_poly.pdbx_strand_id
1 'polypeptide(L)'
;MNLFGTETPSLEGRRLVKRFAESLRGLAEAERLPESSFETWGEVFAKESMTLEEAEWLGNWYSMYHQRGPSLGYIMFALRRLRAEGELPEHMIAGSEDLLAQKIIKFLHDEGVSPDIAVNSLFMAAALSHVAYYRKHHPSTDRAYVRSELEGKARVSDWLVDQVLDEVEAGVGDLKALKPILFP
;
A
#
# COMPACT_ATOMS: atom_id res chain seq x y z
N MET A 1 40.02 -0.74 -1.46
CA MET A 1 39.07 -1.15 -2.52
C MET A 1 38.89 -2.66 -2.39
N ASN A 2 37.77 -3.10 -1.84
CA ASN A 2 37.41 -4.52 -1.71
C ASN A 2 36.38 -4.83 -2.80
N LEU A 3 36.67 -5.82 -3.64
CA LEU A 3 36.07 -5.98 -4.97
C LEU A 3 34.87 -6.94 -5.03
N PHE A 4 34.44 -7.55 -3.91
CA PHE A 4 33.26 -8.43 -3.86
C PHE A 4 32.60 -8.34 -2.48
N GLY A 5 31.73 -7.36 -2.29
CA GLY A 5 30.76 -7.32 -1.20
C GLY A 5 29.40 -7.75 -1.72
N THR A 6 29.25 -9.03 -2.01
CA THR A 6 27.93 -9.66 -2.19
C THR A 6 27.78 -10.64 -1.06
N GLU A 7 27.25 -10.15 0.08
CA GLU A 7 26.56 -11.06 0.99
C GLU A 7 25.51 -11.77 0.14
N THR A 8 25.69 -13.07 -0.04
CA THR A 8 24.65 -13.92 -0.61
C THR A 8 23.41 -13.67 0.25
N PRO A 9 22.22 -13.38 -0.31
CA PRO A 9 21.02 -13.25 0.52
C PRO A 9 20.94 -14.47 1.42
N SER A 10 20.77 -14.25 2.72
CA SER A 10 20.83 -15.35 3.67
C SER A 10 19.82 -16.41 3.24
N LEU A 11 20.25 -17.67 3.23
CA LEU A 11 19.37 -18.82 2.91
C LEU A 11 18.06 -18.75 3.70
N GLU A 12 18.15 -18.19 4.91
CA GLU A 12 17.06 -17.86 5.81
C GLU A 12 16.09 -16.83 5.23
N GLY A 13 16.56 -15.67 4.76
CA GLY A 13 15.72 -14.65 4.12
C GLY A 13 14.92 -15.21 2.94
N ARG A 14 15.56 -16.01 2.08
CA ARG A 14 14.86 -16.69 0.96
C ARG A 14 13.80 -17.70 1.44
N ARG A 15 14.05 -18.41 2.55
CA ARG A 15 13.06 -19.32 3.15
C ARG A 15 11.83 -18.57 3.68
N LEU A 16 12.04 -17.43 4.33
CA LEU A 16 10.95 -16.59 4.84
C LEU A 16 10.08 -16.08 3.69
N VAL A 17 10.68 -15.54 2.62
CA VAL A 17 9.92 -15.06 1.45
C VAL A 17 9.18 -16.18 0.77
N LYS A 18 9.78 -17.37 0.63
CA LYS A 18 9.10 -18.52 0.06
C LYS A 18 7.86 -18.91 0.88
N ARG A 19 7.96 -18.94 2.21
CA ARG A 19 6.82 -19.22 3.09
C ARG A 19 5.71 -18.18 2.94
N PHE A 20 6.07 -16.89 2.92
CA PHE A 20 5.13 -15.82 2.67
C PHE A 20 4.44 -15.99 1.30
N ALA A 21 5.20 -16.20 0.23
CA ALA A 21 4.70 -16.37 -1.13
C ALA A 21 3.81 -17.63 -1.30
N GLU A 22 4.08 -18.70 -0.54
CA GLU A 22 3.22 -19.89 -0.51
C GLU A 22 1.80 -19.59 -0.03
N SER A 23 1.66 -18.65 0.91
CA SER A 23 0.36 -18.20 1.44
C SER A 23 -0.45 -17.37 0.41
N LEU A 24 0.22 -16.86 -0.62
CA LEU A 24 -0.37 -16.03 -1.67
C LEU A 24 -0.81 -16.82 -2.91
N ARG A 25 -0.70 -18.16 -2.90
CA ARG A 25 -1.07 -19.00 -4.05
C ARG A 25 -2.54 -18.88 -4.45
N GLY A 26 -3.41 -18.42 -3.55
CA GLY A 26 -4.81 -18.12 -3.83
C GLY A 26 -5.00 -16.90 -4.75
N LEU A 27 -4.02 -16.00 -4.84
CA LEU A 27 -4.05 -14.87 -5.76
C LEU A 27 -3.87 -15.32 -7.21
N ALA A 28 -4.41 -14.52 -8.14
CA ALA A 28 -4.15 -14.68 -9.56
C ALA A 28 -2.64 -14.64 -9.85
N GLU A 29 -2.17 -15.40 -10.84
CA GLU A 29 -0.73 -15.53 -11.14
C GLU A 29 -0.02 -14.17 -11.29
N ALA A 30 -0.66 -13.22 -11.97
CA ALA A 30 -0.14 -11.88 -12.19
C ALA A 30 0.02 -11.07 -10.89
N GLU A 31 -0.73 -11.43 -9.86
CA GLU A 31 -0.76 -10.79 -8.55
C GLU A 31 0.09 -11.53 -7.51
N ARG A 32 0.76 -12.62 -7.89
CA ARG A 32 1.68 -13.31 -6.98
C ARG A 32 3.01 -12.59 -6.93
N LEU A 33 3.70 -12.72 -5.80
CA LEU A 33 5.07 -12.22 -5.67
C LEU A 33 5.98 -12.97 -6.66
N PRO A 34 6.58 -12.30 -7.66
CA PRO A 34 7.43 -12.98 -8.62
C PRO A 34 8.73 -13.46 -7.96
N GLU A 35 9.23 -14.62 -8.37
CA GLU A 35 10.47 -15.20 -7.82
C GLU A 35 11.68 -14.26 -7.99
N SER A 36 11.68 -13.41 -9.03
CA SER A 36 12.70 -12.39 -9.25
C SER A 36 12.81 -11.38 -8.11
N SER A 37 11.75 -11.22 -7.30
CA SER A 37 11.74 -10.33 -6.13
C SER A 37 12.20 -11.02 -4.84
N PHE A 38 12.38 -12.35 -4.82
CA PHE A 38 12.62 -13.09 -3.59
C PHE A 38 13.94 -12.73 -2.91
N GLU A 39 14.96 -12.39 -3.70
CA GLU A 39 16.25 -11.95 -3.19
C GLU A 39 16.12 -10.64 -2.42
N THR A 40 15.59 -9.60 -3.05
CA THR A 40 15.38 -8.29 -2.43
C THR A 40 14.47 -8.36 -1.22
N TRP A 41 13.37 -9.12 -1.29
CA TRP A 41 12.47 -9.30 -0.15
C TRP A 41 13.16 -10.06 0.99
N GLY A 42 13.99 -11.06 0.65
CA GLY A 42 14.67 -11.90 1.62
C GLY A 42 15.71 -11.13 2.42
N GLU A 43 16.43 -10.22 1.78
CA GLU A 43 17.34 -9.28 2.46
C GLU A 43 16.60 -8.39 3.46
N VAL A 44 15.43 -7.86 3.07
CA VAL A 44 14.64 -7.01 3.95
C VAL A 44 14.01 -7.80 5.10
N PHE A 45 13.46 -8.99 4.83
CA PHE A 45 12.90 -9.86 5.88
C PHE A 45 13.97 -10.25 6.90
N ALA A 46 15.18 -10.59 6.44
CA ALA A 46 16.30 -10.90 7.31
C ALA A 46 16.74 -9.67 8.13
N LYS A 47 16.85 -8.50 7.49
CA LYS A 47 17.21 -7.25 8.16
C LYS A 47 16.22 -6.86 9.27
N GLU A 48 14.92 -7.05 9.02
CA GLU A 48 13.87 -6.79 10.00
C GLU A 48 13.72 -7.91 11.04
N SER A 49 14.60 -8.93 11.00
CA SER A 49 14.56 -10.11 11.87
C SER A 49 13.17 -10.75 11.88
N MET A 50 12.55 -10.85 10.70
CA MET A 50 11.24 -11.48 10.56
C MET A 50 11.36 -12.99 10.85
N THR A 51 10.43 -13.50 11.65
CA THR A 51 10.36 -14.93 11.95
C THR A 51 9.54 -15.68 10.90
N LEU A 52 9.69 -17.01 10.86
CA LEU A 52 8.89 -17.84 9.95
C LEU A 52 7.39 -17.76 10.24
N GLU A 53 7.03 -17.68 11.52
CA GLU A 53 5.65 -17.52 12.00
C GLU A 53 5.06 -16.18 11.54
N GLU A 54 5.80 -15.08 11.69
CA GLU A 54 5.37 -13.76 11.18
C GLU A 54 5.20 -13.76 9.66
N ALA A 55 6.10 -14.42 8.92
CA ALA A 55 6.00 -14.53 7.46
C ALA A 55 4.74 -15.31 7.02
N GLU A 56 4.41 -16.40 7.72
CA GLU A 56 3.21 -17.20 7.46
C GLU A 56 1.94 -16.44 7.86
N TRP A 57 1.92 -15.80 9.03
CA TRP A 57 0.79 -15.01 9.49
C TRP A 57 0.51 -13.85 8.53
N LEU A 58 1.52 -13.04 8.20
CA LEU A 58 1.38 -11.94 7.24
C LEU A 58 0.90 -12.43 5.88
N GLY A 59 1.42 -13.56 5.40
CA GLY A 59 1.01 -14.14 4.13
C GLY A 59 -0.46 -14.55 4.13
N ASN A 60 -0.92 -15.23 5.18
CA ASN A 60 -2.30 -15.67 5.34
C ASN A 60 -3.27 -14.49 5.52
N TRP A 61 -2.91 -13.53 6.38
CA TRP A 61 -3.68 -12.30 6.53
C TRP A 61 -3.80 -11.55 5.21
N TYR A 62 -2.68 -11.38 4.51
CA TYR A 62 -2.67 -10.65 3.25
C TYR A 62 -3.54 -11.32 2.19
N SER A 63 -3.47 -12.65 2.06
CA SER A 63 -4.28 -13.38 1.08
C SER A 63 -5.78 -13.41 1.39
N MET A 64 -6.18 -13.22 2.65
CA MET A 64 -7.60 -13.11 3.03
C MET A 64 -8.18 -11.74 2.69
N TYR A 65 -7.41 -10.67 2.89
CA TYR A 65 -7.92 -9.30 2.84
C TYR A 65 -7.36 -8.48 1.69
N HIS A 66 -6.66 -9.07 0.71
CA HIS A 66 -6.17 -8.35 -0.46
C HIS A 66 -6.36 -9.20 -1.71
N GLN A 67 -6.74 -8.55 -2.81
CA GLN A 67 -6.97 -9.22 -4.09
C GLN A 67 -5.79 -9.04 -5.08
N ARG A 68 -4.72 -8.37 -4.64
CA ARG A 68 -3.60 -7.93 -5.50
C ARG A 68 -2.22 -8.24 -4.91
N GLY A 69 -1.19 -8.13 -5.73
CA GLY A 69 0.18 -8.38 -5.31
C GLY A 69 0.68 -7.46 -4.19
N PRO A 70 1.42 -8.01 -3.20
CA PRO A 70 1.89 -7.23 -2.07
C PRO A 70 3.03 -6.32 -2.47
N SER A 71 3.07 -5.13 -1.86
CA SER A 71 4.26 -4.29 -1.88
C SER A 71 5.08 -4.52 -0.61
N LEU A 72 6.41 -4.54 -0.74
CA LEU A 72 7.30 -4.77 0.39
C LEU A 72 7.08 -3.74 1.50
N GLY A 73 6.91 -2.46 1.13
CA GLY A 73 6.64 -1.38 2.09
C GLY A 73 5.37 -1.61 2.91
N TYR A 74 4.30 -2.09 2.26
CA TYR A 74 3.04 -2.39 2.92
C TYR A 74 3.16 -3.60 3.87
N ILE A 75 3.85 -4.67 3.46
CA ILE A 75 4.10 -5.83 4.33
C ILE A 75 4.95 -5.45 5.54
N MET A 76 5.97 -4.59 5.38
CA MET A 76 6.76 -4.10 6.51
C MET A 76 5.95 -3.21 7.45
N PHE A 77 5.01 -2.44 6.90
CA PHE A 77 4.08 -1.67 7.71
C PHE A 77 3.12 -2.57 8.51
N ALA A 78 2.55 -3.59 7.87
CA ALA A 78 1.73 -4.61 8.54
C ALA A 78 2.53 -5.38 9.61
N LEU A 79 3.77 -5.78 9.33
CA LEU A 79 4.66 -6.43 10.32
C LEU A 79 4.83 -5.57 11.58
N ARG A 80 5.11 -4.27 11.41
CA ARG A 80 5.26 -3.34 12.54
C ARG A 80 3.98 -3.24 13.35
N ARG A 81 2.83 -3.23 12.69
CA ARG A 81 1.52 -3.21 13.35
C ARG A 81 1.28 -4.50 14.12
N LEU A 82 1.49 -5.65 13.49
CA LEU A 82 1.39 -6.98 14.12
C LEU A 82 2.25 -7.05 15.39
N ARG A 83 3.50 -6.59 15.32
CA ARG A 83 4.41 -6.58 16.48
C ARG A 83 3.96 -5.63 17.60
N ALA A 84 3.38 -4.50 17.24
CA ALA A 84 2.94 -3.49 18.21
C ALA A 84 1.61 -3.86 18.89
N GLU A 85 0.68 -4.45 18.13
CA GLU A 85 -0.70 -4.71 18.57
C GLU A 85 -0.93 -6.19 18.94
N GLY A 86 -0.04 -7.09 18.51
CA GLY A 86 -0.15 -8.53 18.72
C GLY A 86 -1.06 -9.24 17.71
N GLU A 87 -1.80 -8.49 16.90
CA GLU A 87 -2.70 -9.00 15.87
C GLU A 87 -2.81 -8.03 14.68
N LEU A 88 -3.42 -8.50 13.59
CA LEU A 88 -3.77 -7.69 12.42
C LEU A 88 -5.31 -7.64 12.30
N PRO A 89 -5.87 -6.52 11.82
CA PRO A 89 -7.31 -6.40 11.67
C PRO A 89 -7.88 -7.35 10.61
N GLU A 90 -9.17 -7.66 10.72
CA GLU A 90 -9.92 -8.44 9.73
C GLU A 90 -10.33 -7.61 8.49
N HIS A 91 -9.44 -6.75 8.01
CA HIS A 91 -9.61 -5.88 6.85
C HIS A 91 -8.26 -5.31 6.38
N MET A 92 -8.24 -4.63 5.24
CA MET A 92 -7.04 -3.94 4.75
C MET A 92 -6.67 -2.75 5.63
N ILE A 93 -5.38 -2.62 5.96
CA ILE A 93 -4.90 -1.48 6.72
C ILE A 93 -4.74 -0.28 5.78
N ALA A 94 -5.43 0.82 6.09
CA ALA A 94 -5.23 2.06 5.36
C ALA A 94 -3.91 2.74 5.76
N GLY A 95 -3.20 3.32 4.79
CA GLY A 95 -2.02 4.12 5.06
C GLY A 95 -2.38 5.46 5.73
N SER A 96 -1.37 6.16 6.27
CA SER A 96 -1.58 7.48 6.86
C SER A 96 -2.13 8.51 5.85
N GLU A 97 -1.74 8.39 4.58
CA GLU A 97 -2.25 9.25 3.49
C GLU A 97 -3.73 8.98 3.23
N ASP A 98 -4.15 7.71 3.16
CA ASP A 98 -5.53 7.31 2.91
C ASP A 98 -6.46 7.76 4.06
N LEU A 99 -6.02 7.56 5.31
CA LEU A 99 -6.74 8.01 6.50
C LEU A 99 -6.87 9.53 6.56
N LEU A 100 -5.83 10.27 6.14
CA LEU A 100 -5.90 11.72 6.05
C LEU A 100 -6.86 12.16 4.94
N ALA A 101 -6.81 11.53 3.77
CA ALA A 101 -7.71 11.81 2.67
C ALA A 101 -9.18 11.58 3.07
N GLN A 102 -9.47 10.46 3.77
CA GLN A 102 -10.79 10.20 4.34
C GLN A 102 -11.24 11.34 5.26
N LYS A 103 -10.39 11.77 6.20
CA LYS A 103 -10.72 12.85 7.14
C LYS A 103 -11.04 14.16 6.43
N ILE A 104 -10.27 14.52 5.41
CA ILE A 104 -10.48 15.75 4.63
C ILE A 104 -11.81 15.68 3.86
N ILE A 105 -12.06 14.57 3.16
CA ILE A 105 -13.29 14.38 2.39
C ILE A 105 -14.52 14.38 3.30
N LYS A 106 -14.42 13.69 4.45
CA LYS A 106 -15.47 13.69 5.46
C LYS A 106 -15.75 15.09 6.00
N PHE A 107 -14.70 15.85 6.33
CA PHE A 107 -14.85 17.22 6.78
C PHE A 107 -15.60 18.09 5.75
N LEU A 108 -15.22 18.02 4.47
CA LEU A 108 -15.89 18.79 3.41
C LEU A 108 -17.36 18.38 3.25
N HIS A 109 -17.65 17.09 3.30
CA HIS A 109 -19.02 16.58 3.27
C HIS A 109 -19.85 17.09 4.46
N ASP A 110 -19.29 17.05 5.68
CA ASP A 110 -19.96 17.51 6.90
C ASP A 110 -20.22 19.04 6.86
N GLU A 111 -19.39 19.81 6.15
CA GLU A 111 -19.59 21.23 5.86
C GLU A 111 -20.57 21.50 4.69
N GLY A 112 -21.20 20.46 4.14
CA GLY A 112 -22.20 20.57 3.07
C GLY A 112 -21.61 20.78 1.67
N VAL A 113 -20.31 20.55 1.49
CA VAL A 113 -19.69 20.56 0.15
C VAL A 113 -20.06 19.27 -0.57
N SER A 114 -20.59 19.40 -1.79
CA SER A 114 -20.94 18.24 -2.62
C SER A 114 -19.71 17.34 -2.87
N PRO A 115 -19.82 16.01 -2.75
CA PRO A 115 -18.69 15.09 -2.90
C PRO A 115 -17.94 15.23 -4.23
N ASP A 116 -18.65 15.40 -5.34
CA ASP A 116 -18.06 15.59 -6.67
C ASP A 116 -17.19 16.86 -6.76
N ILE A 117 -17.65 17.96 -6.15
CA ILE A 117 -16.90 19.21 -6.08
C ILE A 117 -15.69 19.05 -5.16
N ALA A 118 -15.87 18.42 -4.00
CA ALA A 118 -14.82 18.20 -3.01
C ALA A 118 -13.66 17.36 -3.59
N VAL A 119 -13.98 16.20 -4.17
CA VAL A 119 -13.01 15.28 -4.76
C VAL A 119 -12.25 15.94 -5.92
N ASN A 120 -12.96 16.58 -6.86
CA ASN A 120 -12.33 17.24 -8.00
C ASN A 120 -11.40 18.39 -7.56
N SER A 121 -11.84 19.18 -6.58
CA SER A 121 -11.05 20.30 -6.05
C SER A 121 -9.78 19.82 -5.36
N LEU A 122 -9.87 18.76 -4.55
CA LEU A 122 -8.71 18.17 -3.89
C LEU A 122 -7.74 17.54 -4.89
N PHE A 123 -8.24 16.83 -5.90
CA PHE A 123 -7.39 16.26 -6.95
C PHE A 123 -6.63 17.36 -7.70
N MET A 124 -7.32 18.44 -8.08
CA MET A 124 -6.70 19.58 -8.73
C MET A 124 -5.65 20.26 -7.83
N ALA A 125 -5.98 20.50 -6.56
CA ALA A 125 -5.07 21.11 -5.60
C ALA A 125 -3.81 20.25 -5.36
N ALA A 126 -3.97 18.93 -5.28
CA ALA A 126 -2.87 17.98 -5.15
C ALA A 126 -1.97 18.00 -6.39
N ALA A 127 -2.55 17.91 -7.59
CA ALA A 127 -1.79 17.91 -8.84
C ALA A 127 -0.99 19.22 -9.04
N LEU A 128 -1.62 20.37 -8.79
CA LEU A 128 -0.95 21.68 -8.88
C LEU A 128 0.20 21.79 -7.89
N SER A 129 -0.06 21.45 -6.62
CA SER A 129 0.94 21.49 -5.55
C SER A 129 2.12 20.56 -5.84
N HIS A 130 1.86 19.36 -6.33
CA HIS A 130 2.90 18.37 -6.68
C HIS A 130 3.82 18.91 -7.79
N VAL A 131 3.23 19.42 -8.87
CA VAL A 131 4.01 20.01 -9.98
C VAL A 131 4.80 21.24 -9.51
N ALA A 132 4.18 22.12 -8.73
CA ALA A 132 4.83 23.32 -8.21
C ALA A 132 6.01 22.96 -7.28
N TYR A 133 5.85 21.94 -6.42
CA TYR A 133 6.90 21.46 -5.53
C TYR A 133 8.14 21.01 -6.32
N TYR A 134 7.96 20.17 -7.34
CA TYR A 134 9.06 19.73 -8.20
C TYR A 134 9.71 20.90 -8.94
N ARG A 135 8.91 21.83 -9.49
CA ARG A 135 9.45 23.02 -10.17
C ARG A 135 10.36 23.85 -9.26
N LYS A 136 10.01 23.95 -7.98
CA LYS A 136 10.74 24.78 -7.01
C LYS A 136 11.97 24.07 -6.43
N HIS A 137 11.85 22.80 -6.05
CA HIS A 137 12.89 22.11 -5.28
C HIS A 137 13.74 21.14 -6.13
N HIS A 138 13.22 20.71 -7.28
CA HIS A 138 13.88 19.78 -8.19
C HIS A 138 13.75 20.25 -9.66
N PRO A 139 14.24 21.46 -9.99
CA PRO A 139 13.96 22.11 -11.28
C PRO A 139 14.50 21.33 -12.49
N SER A 140 15.50 20.47 -12.29
CA SER A 140 16.07 19.58 -13.32
C SER A 140 15.25 18.32 -13.59
N THR A 141 14.25 18.00 -12.75
CA THR A 141 13.39 16.83 -12.97
C THR A 141 12.51 17.03 -14.21
N ASP A 142 12.48 16.02 -15.08
CA ASP A 142 11.66 16.01 -16.29
C ASP A 142 10.16 16.13 -15.94
N ARG A 143 9.44 16.96 -16.70
CA ARG A 143 7.97 17.07 -16.61
C ARG A 143 7.29 15.74 -16.91
N ALA A 144 7.85 14.91 -17.78
CA ALA A 144 7.28 13.60 -18.08
C ALA A 144 7.27 12.70 -16.84
N TYR A 145 8.34 12.72 -16.05
CA TYR A 145 8.43 11.98 -14.79
C TYR A 145 7.39 12.45 -13.76
N VAL A 146 7.28 13.77 -13.52
CA VAL A 146 6.29 14.29 -12.55
C VAL A 146 4.85 13.94 -12.96
N ARG A 147 4.58 13.90 -14.27
CA ARG A 147 3.27 13.50 -14.79
C ARG A 147 3.01 12.01 -14.58
N SER A 148 4.01 11.16 -14.83
CA SER A 148 3.87 9.72 -14.62
C SER A 148 3.68 9.35 -13.14
N GLU A 149 4.20 10.14 -12.19
CA GLU A 149 3.91 9.96 -10.77
C GLU A 149 2.42 10.21 -10.44
N LEU A 150 1.83 11.28 -10.98
CA LEU A 150 0.41 11.59 -10.79
C LEU A 150 -0.48 10.52 -11.42
N GLU A 151 -0.14 10.08 -12.63
CA GLU A 151 -0.82 8.95 -13.29
C GLU A 151 -0.66 7.66 -12.48
N GLY A 152 0.49 7.44 -11.86
CA GLY A 152 0.74 6.32 -10.96
C GLY A 152 -0.24 6.29 -9.79
N LYS A 153 -0.51 7.44 -9.16
CA LYS A 153 -1.49 7.55 -8.06
C LYS A 153 -2.92 7.25 -8.53
N ALA A 154 -3.29 7.72 -9.71
CA ALA A 154 -4.59 7.41 -10.31
C ALA A 154 -4.75 5.90 -10.57
N ARG A 155 -3.72 5.24 -11.14
CA ARG A 155 -3.73 3.78 -11.34
C ARG A 155 -3.84 2.99 -10.03
N VAL A 156 -3.12 3.43 -8.99
CA VAL A 156 -3.22 2.77 -7.67
C VAL A 156 -4.65 2.88 -7.10
N SER A 157 -5.31 4.03 -7.32
CA SER A 157 -6.69 4.24 -6.87
C SER A 157 -7.67 3.32 -7.61
N ASP A 158 -7.52 3.20 -8.93
CA ASP A 158 -8.28 2.28 -9.78
C ASP A 158 -8.13 0.82 -9.31
N TRP A 159 -6.91 0.41 -8.96
CA TRP A 159 -6.65 -0.95 -8.46
C TRP A 159 -7.20 -1.24 -7.07
N LEU A 160 -7.45 -0.22 -6.24
CA LEU A 160 -7.94 -0.38 -4.88
C LEU A 160 -9.44 -0.21 -4.75
N VAL A 161 -10.10 0.35 -5.77
CA VAL A 161 -11.46 0.87 -5.63
C VAL A 161 -12.46 -0.21 -5.24
N ASP A 162 -12.44 -1.37 -5.90
CA ASP A 162 -13.40 -2.44 -5.65
C ASP A 162 -13.28 -2.96 -4.22
N GLN A 163 -12.05 -3.21 -3.77
CA GLN A 163 -11.77 -3.65 -2.42
C GLN A 163 -12.23 -2.62 -1.37
N VAL A 164 -11.98 -1.33 -1.60
CA VAL A 164 -12.43 -0.26 -0.70
C VAL A 164 -13.96 -0.16 -0.69
N LEU A 165 -14.61 -0.31 -1.85
CA LEU A 165 -16.07 -0.26 -1.95
C LEU A 165 -16.71 -1.42 -1.17
N ASP A 166 -16.21 -2.64 -1.32
CA ASP A 166 -16.72 -3.82 -0.59
C ASP A 166 -16.63 -3.63 0.93
N GLU A 167 -15.47 -3.20 1.45
CA GLU A 167 -15.26 -2.96 2.88
C GLU A 167 -16.18 -1.83 3.40
N VAL A 168 -16.23 -0.71 2.67
CA VAL A 168 -17.04 0.45 3.07
C VAL A 168 -18.53 0.14 3.02
N GLU A 169 -19.01 -0.59 2.02
CA GLU A 169 -20.41 -1.02 1.92
C GLU A 169 -20.78 -1.92 3.11
N ALA A 170 -19.92 -2.87 3.46
CA ALA A 170 -20.08 -3.72 4.63
C ALA A 170 -19.93 -2.96 5.98
N GLY A 171 -19.47 -1.71 5.96
CA GLY A 171 -19.27 -0.89 7.17
C GLY A 171 -18.03 -1.29 7.98
N VAL A 172 -17.10 -2.02 7.36
CA VAL A 172 -15.82 -2.46 7.92
C VAL A 172 -14.67 -1.74 7.22
N GLY A 173 -13.43 -2.02 7.63
CA GLY A 173 -12.27 -1.35 7.04
C GLY A 173 -11.92 -0.04 7.70
N ASP A 174 -10.66 0.35 7.58
CA ASP A 174 -10.15 1.63 8.07
C ASP A 174 -10.80 2.81 7.32
N LEU A 175 -11.27 2.57 6.08
CA LEU A 175 -11.89 3.59 5.24
C LEU A 175 -13.43 3.72 5.39
N LYS A 176 -14.07 2.97 6.31
CA LYS A 176 -15.54 2.93 6.50
C LYS A 176 -16.24 4.27 6.71
N ALA A 177 -15.56 5.30 7.22
CA ALA A 177 -16.17 6.62 7.42
C ALA A 177 -16.52 7.34 6.10
N LEU A 178 -16.07 6.79 4.95
CA LEU A 178 -16.50 7.22 3.62
C LEU A 178 -17.90 6.74 3.25
N LYS A 179 -18.50 5.81 4.00
CA LYS A 179 -19.80 5.20 3.65
C LYS A 179 -20.90 6.22 3.31
N PRO A 180 -21.14 7.28 4.10
CA PRO A 180 -22.18 8.27 3.78
C PRO A 180 -21.91 9.07 2.50
N ILE A 181 -20.66 9.06 2.01
CA ILE A 181 -20.18 9.85 0.89
C ILE A 181 -20.22 9.03 -0.40
N LEU A 182 -19.85 7.74 -0.30
CA LEU A 182 -19.82 6.80 -1.44
C LEU A 182 -21.17 6.14 -1.69
N PHE A 183 -22.00 5.99 -0.65
CA PHE A 183 -23.33 5.37 -0.69
C PHE A 183 -24.37 6.33 -0.08
N PRO A 184 -24.65 7.48 -0.73
CA PRO A 184 -25.56 8.51 -0.24
C PRO A 184 -27.04 8.10 -0.26
#